data_AF-A0A847E7P1-F1
#
_entry.id   AF-A0A847E7P1-F1
#
_cell.length_a   1.000
_cell.length_b   1.000
_cell.length_c   1.000
_cell.angle_alpha   90.00
_cell.angle_beta   90.00
_cell.angle_gamma   90.00
#
_symmetry.space_group_name_H-M   'P 1'
#
loop_
_entity.id
_entity.type
_entity.pdbx_description
1 polymer ?
#
loop_
_entity_poly.entity_id
_entity_poly.type
_entity_poly.pdbx_seq_one_letter_code
_entity_poly.pdbx_strand_id
1 'polypeptide(L)' 'QSNEPVGIESYWHDRFSNKRKNGEWFELSKDDVRAFKRRKYM' A
#
# COMPACT_ATOMS: atom_id res chain seq x y z
N GLN A 1 20.08 -11.40 4.62
CA GLN A 1 18.65 -11.52 4.98
C GLN A 1 18.09 -10.10 5.02
N SER A 2 17.45 -9.63 3.95
CA SER A 2 16.86 -8.29 3.88
C SER A 2 15.42 -8.41 4.40
N ASN A 3 15.27 -8.15 5.71
CA ASN A 3 13.99 -8.08 6.42
C ASN A 3 13.39 -6.67 6.27
N GLU A 4 13.32 -6.16 5.04
CA GLU A 4 13.05 -4.74 4.84
C GLU A 4 11.64 -4.51 4.26
N PRO A 5 10.74 -3.82 4.99
CA PRO A 5 9.41 -3.45 4.50
C PRO A 5 9.46 -2.44 3.33
N VAL A 6 10.65 -1.98 2.92
CA VAL A 6 10.89 -1.05 1.81
C VAL A 6 10.20 -1.51 0.51
N GLY A 7 10.21 -2.81 0.23
CA GLY A 7 9.58 -3.36 -0.98
C GLY A 7 8.06 -3.28 -0.97
N ILE A 8 7.42 -3.44 0.20
CA ILE A 8 5.96 -3.41 0.29
C ILE A 8 5.43 -1.98 0.37
N GLU A 9 6.14 -1.07 1.03
CA GLU A 9 5.81 0.34 1.06
C GLU A 9 5.88 0.94 -0.35
N SER A 10 7.00 0.78 -1.06
CA SER A 10 7.14 1.27 -2.44
C SER A 10 6.07 0.67 -3.36
N TYR A 11 5.74 -0.61 -3.20
CA TYR A 11 4.67 -1.24 -3.96
C TYR A 11 3.30 -0.59 -3.69
N TRP A 12 2.96 -0.30 -2.44
CA TRP A 12 1.68 0.33 -2.12
C TRP A 12 1.64 1.81 -2.51
N HIS A 13 2.76 2.52 -2.38
CA HIS A 13 2.90 3.90 -2.86
C HIS A 13 2.73 3.99 -4.38
N ASP A 14 3.32 3.06 -5.14
CA ASP A 14 3.13 2.99 -6.59
C ASP A 14 1.68 2.62 -6.95
N ARG A 15 1.15 1.57 -6.33
CA ARG A 15 -0.22 1.08 -6.58
C ARG A 15 -1.29 2.12 -6.25
N PHE A 16 -1.11 2.89 -5.18
CA PHE A 16 -2.05 3.92 -4.75
C PHE A 16 -1.60 5.34 -5.13
N SER A 17 -0.56 5.50 -5.94
CA SER A 17 -0.07 6.81 -6.40
C SER A 17 -1.19 7.68 -6.99
N ASN A 18 -2.06 7.05 -7.78
CA ASN A 18 -3.25 7.66 -8.40
C ASN A 18 -4.36 8.06 -7.41
N LYS A 19 -4.30 7.57 -6.17
CA LYS A 19 -5.27 7.83 -5.09
C LYS A 19 -4.67 8.70 -3.98
N ARG A 20 -3.46 9.22 -4.18
CA ARG A 20 -2.78 10.10 -3.24
C ARG A 20 -3.56 11.41 -3.11
N LYS A 21 -3.79 11.84 -1.88
CA LYS A 21 -4.39 13.12 -1.50
C LYS A 21 -3.30 14.01 -0.90
N ASN A 22 -3.69 15.03 -0.16
CA ASN A 22 -2.77 15.98 0.45
C ASN A 22 -1.75 15.26 1.35
N GLY A 23 -0.46 15.41 1.06
CA GLY A 23 0.63 14.81 1.83
C GLY A 23 0.83 13.31 1.55
N GLU A 24 0.81 12.49 2.60
CA GLU A 24 0.97 11.02 2.54
C GLU A 24 -0.35 10.28 2.75
N TRP A 25 -1.47 10.98 2.64
CA TRP A 25 -2.80 10.38 2.75
C TRP A 25 -3.24 9.79 1.41
N PHE A 26 -3.84 8.60 1.44
CA PHE A 26 -4.40 7.94 0.26
C PHE A 26 -5.91 7.70 0.46
N GLU A 27 -6.71 8.03 -0.55
CA GLU A 27 -8.15 7.77 -0.56
C GLU A 27 -8.41 6.33 -1.04
N LEU A 28 -8.35 5.38 -0.11
CA LEU A 28 -8.56 3.97 -0.40
C LEU A 28 -10.06 3.63 -0.40
N SER A 29 -10.50 2.90 -1.42
CA SER A 29 -11.84 2.30 -1.44
C SER A 29 -11.89 1.06 -0.55
N LYS A 30 -13.10 0.62 -0.21
CA LYS A 30 -13.31 -0.62 0.56
C LYS A 30 -12.60 -1.83 -0.06
N ASP A 31 -12.52 -1.88 -1.40
CA ASP A 31 -11.84 -2.97 -2.10
C ASP A 31 -10.30 -2.89 -1.98
N ASP A 32 -9.72 -1.69 -2.01
CA ASP A 32 -8.29 -1.48 -1.77
C ASP A 32 -7.90 -1.93 -0.35
N VAL A 33 -8.73 -1.59 0.64
CA VAL A 33 -8.54 -2.03 2.04
C VAL A 33 -8.64 -3.55 2.17
N ARG A 34 -9.54 -4.19 1.42
CA ARG A 34 -9.64 -5.66 1.38
C ARG A 34 -8.41 -6.28 0.74
N ALA A 35 -7.90 -5.71 -0.34
CA ALA A 35 -6.67 -6.15 -0.99
C ALA A 35 -5.45 -6.00 -0.07
N PHE A 36 -5.42 -4.92 0.72
CA PHE A 36 -4.39 -4.70 1.76
C PHE A 36 -4.47 -5.78 2.85
N LYS A 37 -5.66 -6.01 3.42
CA LYS A 37 -5.87 -7.03 4.47
C LYS A 37 -5.66 -8.48 4.01
N ARG A 38 -5.94 -8.79 2.75
CA ARG A 38 -5.83 -10.15 2.19
C ARG A 38 -4.37 -10.57 1.97
N ARG A 39 -3.45 -9.62 1.81
CA ARG A 39 -2.04 -9.93 1.63
C ARG A 39 -1.46 -10.40 2.96
N LYS A 40 -1.32 -11.72 3.15
CA LYS A 40 -0.44 -12.27 4.18
C LYS A 40 0.99 -11.91 3.79
N TYR A 41 1.67 -11.16 4.66
CA TYR A 41 3.12 -11.08 4.65
C TYR A 41 3.62 -12.54 4.75
N MET A 42 4.20 -13.05 3.66
CA MET A 42 4.96 -14.30 3.69
C MET A 42 6.37 -13.98 4.17
#